data_AF-A0A7G8EL74-F1
#
_entry.id   AF-A0A7G8EL74-F1
#
_cell.length_a   1.000
_cell.length_b   1.000
_cell.length_c   1.000
_cell.angle_alpha   90.00
_cell.angle_beta   90.00
_cell.angle_gamma   90.00
#
_symmetry.space_group_name_H-M   'P 1'
#
loop_
_entity.id
_entity.type
_entity.pdbx_description
1 polymer ?
#
loop_
_entity_poly.entity_id
_entity_poly.type
_entity_poly.pdbx_seq_one_letter_code
_entity_poly.pdbx_strand_id
1 'polypeptide(L)'
;MLTRTPRLHRGPLGFLARTGLLATVAVASTWAMASAMGSPAARAAEETLHYQLETTCTVRGGAPLPCTVEAVDEASGDVTIYRHTIGKNVTSIRVTDDPLTMSVMAPGSQDWVDISSAGARFSTNTICFNDRDLCVVNPNYLNSVREERPQSTAGRDLVVVLFDDDGRVNLTCYDDGCEGVLE
;
A
#
# COMPACT_ATOMS: atom_id res chain seq x y z
N MET A 1 44.19 -23.04 -42.20
CA MET A 1 44.20 -21.68 -42.77
C MET A 1 43.95 -20.72 -41.61
N LEU A 2 44.96 -20.10 -40.98
CA LEU A 2 45.65 -18.86 -41.43
C LEU A 2 44.58 -17.84 -41.86
N THR A 3 44.35 -16.69 -41.20
CA THR A 3 45.33 -15.73 -40.70
C THR A 3 44.72 -14.70 -39.75
N ARG A 4 45.52 -14.42 -38.73
CA ARG A 4 45.57 -13.29 -37.81
C ARG A 4 45.63 -11.92 -38.54
N THR A 5 44.90 -10.91 -38.02
CA THR A 5 45.32 -9.49 -37.86
C THR A 5 45.65 -8.65 -39.12
N PRO A 6 46.01 -7.34 -39.05
CA PRO A 6 45.62 -6.22 -38.18
C PRO A 6 45.55 -4.83 -38.92
N ARG A 7 45.47 -3.75 -38.12
CA ARG A 7 46.30 -2.52 -38.19
C ARG A 7 45.75 -1.26 -38.90
N LEU A 8 45.98 -0.16 -38.16
CA LEU A 8 46.50 1.15 -38.60
C LEU A 8 45.50 2.04 -39.36
N HIS A 9 45.50 3.37 -39.26
CA HIS A 9 46.58 4.32 -39.00
C HIS A 9 45.97 5.65 -38.50
N ARG A 10 46.62 6.33 -37.54
CA ARG A 10 47.32 7.64 -37.70
C ARG A 10 46.49 8.77 -38.34
N GLY A 11 46.45 9.92 -37.64
CA GLY A 11 45.90 11.22 -38.08
C GLY A 11 46.69 11.87 -39.23
N PRO A 12 47.02 13.18 -39.26
CA PRO A 12 46.61 14.33 -38.44
C PRO A 12 46.26 15.59 -39.31
N LEU A 13 46.16 16.76 -38.65
CA LEU A 13 46.45 18.13 -39.14
C LEU A 13 45.50 18.85 -40.12
N GLY A 14 45.26 20.14 -39.82
CA GLY A 14 44.77 21.16 -40.74
C GLY A 14 43.77 22.12 -40.08
N PHE A 15 44.20 22.98 -39.16
CA PHE A 15 44.48 24.40 -39.42
C PHE A 15 43.44 25.10 -40.33
N LEU A 16 42.63 25.98 -39.75
CA LEU A 16 42.28 27.26 -40.36
C LEU A 16 41.99 28.29 -39.26
N ALA A 17 42.80 29.35 -39.30
CA ALA A 17 42.70 30.54 -38.48
C ALA A 17 41.56 31.45 -38.95
N ARG A 18 40.93 32.19 -38.02
CA ARG A 18 40.87 33.67 -38.04
C ARG A 18 39.95 34.24 -36.95
N THR A 19 40.57 35.00 -36.05
CA THR A 19 40.22 36.35 -35.57
C THR A 19 38.74 36.74 -35.34
N GLY A 20 38.45 37.12 -34.10
CA GLY A 20 37.36 38.02 -33.69
C GLY A 20 37.39 38.18 -32.15
N LEU A 21 38.18 39.11 -31.62
CA LEU A 21 37.76 40.45 -31.15
C LEU A 21 36.86 40.44 -29.89
N LEU A 22 37.47 40.85 -28.76
CA LEU A 22 36.96 41.65 -27.63
C LEU A 22 35.62 41.29 -26.95
N ALA A 23 35.69 40.94 -25.66
CA ALA A 23 34.84 41.44 -24.54
C ALA A 23 35.23 40.73 -23.23
N THR A 24 36.05 41.34 -22.37
CA THR A 24 35.65 42.04 -21.11
C THR A 24 34.88 41.22 -20.07
N VAL A 25 35.57 41.01 -18.94
CA VAL A 25 35.11 41.02 -17.53
C VAL A 25 34.34 39.79 -17.03
N ALA A 26 35.00 39.04 -16.12
CA ALA A 26 34.44 38.73 -14.81
C ALA A 26 35.57 38.31 -13.85
N VAL A 27 35.83 39.17 -12.87
CA VAL A 27 36.72 38.90 -11.74
C VAL A 27 36.08 37.82 -10.86
N ALA A 28 36.85 36.79 -10.54
CA ALA A 28 36.47 35.71 -9.65
C ALA A 28 36.10 36.25 -8.27
N SER A 29 34.86 36.02 -7.84
CA SER A 29 34.42 36.21 -6.46
C SER A 29 33.70 34.93 -6.02
N THR A 30 34.46 33.95 -5.55
CA THR A 30 33.93 32.76 -4.87
C THR A 30 33.32 33.18 -3.53
N TRP A 31 32.00 33.31 -3.49
CA TRP A 31 31.23 33.28 -2.25
C TRP A 31 30.60 31.90 -2.13
N ALA A 32 31.31 31.01 -1.45
CA ALA A 32 30.72 29.79 -0.91
C ALA A 32 29.91 30.18 0.33
N MET A 33 28.61 30.43 0.16
CA MET A 33 27.67 30.33 1.27
C MET A 33 26.99 28.97 1.17
N ALA A 34 27.41 28.08 2.06
CA ALA A 34 26.77 26.81 2.31
C ALA A 34 25.33 27.07 2.78
N SER A 35 24.38 26.97 1.85
CA SER A 35 22.99 26.76 2.21
C SER A 35 22.91 25.37 2.82
N ALA A 36 22.96 25.29 4.15
CA ALA A 36 22.43 24.16 4.88
C ALA A 36 20.93 24.12 4.62
N MET A 37 20.55 23.55 3.47
CA MET A 37 19.20 23.05 3.26
C MET A 37 19.04 21.90 4.24
N GLY A 38 18.58 22.26 5.45
CA GLY A 38 17.95 21.30 6.34
C GLY A 38 16.88 20.62 5.51
N SER A 39 17.16 19.39 5.10
CA SER A 39 16.14 18.54 4.50
C SER A 39 15.01 18.50 5.52
N PRO A 40 13.75 18.75 5.12
CA PRO A 40 12.65 18.46 6.03
C PRO A 40 12.79 16.97 6.32
N ALA A 41 13.21 16.63 7.54
CA ALA A 41 13.00 15.29 8.04
C ALA A 41 11.49 15.12 7.94
N ALA A 42 11.05 14.29 6.99
CA ALA A 42 9.67 13.83 6.93
C ALA A 42 9.39 13.35 8.35
N ARG A 43 8.56 14.10 9.09
CA ARG A 43 8.12 13.66 10.40
C ARG A 43 7.38 12.36 10.09
N ALA A 44 7.93 11.23 10.54
CA ALA A 44 7.19 9.99 10.51
C ALA A 44 5.85 10.30 11.18
N ALA A 45 4.74 10.09 10.46
CA ALA A 45 3.43 10.22 11.05
C ALA A 45 3.42 9.34 12.30
N GLU A 46 2.98 9.90 13.43
CA GLU A 46 2.94 9.17 14.68
C GLU A 46 1.78 8.17 14.58
N GLU A 47 2.13 6.93 14.23
CA GLU A 47 1.24 5.78 14.15
C GLU A 47 0.97 5.25 15.57
N THR A 48 -0.30 5.03 15.91
CA THR A 48 -0.68 4.46 17.22
C THR A 48 -1.09 3.01 17.05
N LEU A 49 -0.38 2.07 17.69
CA LEU A 49 -0.78 0.66 17.71
C LEU A 49 -2.03 0.49 18.59
N HIS A 50 -3.16 0.18 17.96
CA HIS A 50 -4.43 -0.07 18.64
C HIS A 50 -4.45 -1.49 19.25
N TYR A 51 -4.08 -2.51 18.47
CA TYR A 51 -3.82 -3.86 18.99
C TYR A 51 -2.89 -4.67 18.09
N GLN A 52 -2.34 -5.74 18.67
CA GLN A 52 -1.67 -6.81 17.94
C GLN A 52 -2.33 -8.16 18.25
N LEU A 53 -2.48 -8.99 17.22
CA LEU A 53 -3.13 -10.29 17.30
C LEU A 53 -2.31 -11.35 16.56
N GLU A 54 -1.96 -12.43 17.24
CA GLU A 54 -1.50 -13.66 16.60
C GLU A 54 -2.70 -14.51 16.19
N THR A 55 -2.78 -14.86 14.91
CA THR A 55 -3.96 -15.52 14.35
C THR A 55 -3.62 -16.33 13.09
N THR A 56 -4.65 -16.72 12.35
CA THR A 56 -4.58 -17.46 11.10
C THR A 56 -5.08 -16.60 9.94
N CYS A 57 -4.33 -16.62 8.84
CA CYS A 57 -4.66 -15.96 7.59
C CYS A 57 -4.71 -16.98 6.45
N THR A 58 -5.55 -16.73 5.46
CA THR A 58 -5.60 -17.50 4.21
C THR A 58 -5.37 -16.54 3.06
N VAL A 59 -4.51 -16.92 2.10
CA VAL A 59 -4.21 -16.11 0.92
C VAL A 59 -4.74 -16.84 -0.31
N ARG A 60 -5.57 -16.16 -1.11
CA ARG A 60 -6.19 -16.67 -2.35
C ARG A 60 -6.84 -18.05 -2.17
N GLY A 61 -7.61 -18.21 -1.10
CA GLY A 61 -8.28 -19.48 -0.76
C GLY A 61 -7.34 -20.67 -0.46
N GLY A 62 -6.05 -20.42 -0.22
CA GLY A 62 -5.06 -21.45 0.06
C GLY A 62 -5.21 -22.11 1.44
N ALA A 63 -4.16 -22.83 1.85
CA ALA A 63 -4.13 -23.40 3.20
C ALA A 63 -4.03 -22.28 4.27
N PRO A 64 -4.64 -22.46 5.45
CA PRO A 64 -4.48 -21.52 6.55
C PRO A 64 -3.02 -21.46 7.02
N LEU A 65 -2.51 -20.25 7.25
CA LEU A 65 -1.14 -19.96 7.67
C LEU A 65 -1.15 -19.12 8.95
N PRO A 66 -0.16 -19.31 9.85
CA PRO A 66 0.01 -18.40 10.98
C PRO A 66 0.31 -16.99 10.48
N CYS A 67 -0.30 -15.99 11.11
CA CYS A 67 -0.07 -14.59 10.80
C CYS A 67 -0.17 -13.70 12.05
N THR A 68 0.49 -12.55 11.98
CA THR A 68 0.34 -11.48 12.97
C THR A 68 -0.40 -10.31 12.33
N VAL A 69 -1.38 -9.77 13.02
CA VAL A 69 -2.16 -8.60 12.60
C VAL A 69 -1.89 -7.47 13.57
N GLU A 70 -1.50 -6.32 13.04
CA GLU A 70 -1.41 -5.07 13.80
C GLU A 70 -2.47 -4.12 13.27
N ALA A 71 -3.32 -3.60 14.14
CA ALA A 71 -4.20 -2.48 13.83
C ALA A 71 -3.52 -1.20 14.29
N VAL A 72 -3.29 -0.28 13.38
CA VAL A 72 -2.53 0.95 13.61
C VAL A 72 -3.34 2.13 13.10
N ASP A 73 -3.60 3.09 13.97
CA ASP A 73 -4.30 4.31 13.57
C ASP A 73 -3.30 5.33 13.02
N GLU A 74 -3.65 5.94 11.89
CA GLU A 74 -2.93 7.11 11.39
C GLU A 74 -3.14 8.29 12.35
N ALA A 75 -2.24 9.28 12.30
CA ALA A 75 -2.27 10.42 13.23
C ALA A 75 -3.57 11.24 13.22
N SER A 76 -4.37 11.19 12.15
CA SER A 76 -5.70 11.83 12.10
C SER A 76 -6.78 11.06 12.87
N GLY A 77 -6.60 9.74 13.09
CA GLY A 77 -7.56 8.87 13.76
C GLY A 77 -8.73 8.39 12.88
N ASP A 78 -8.86 8.92 11.65
CA ASP A 78 -9.95 8.55 10.73
C ASP A 78 -9.62 7.32 9.86
N VAL A 79 -8.38 6.85 9.95
CA VAL A 79 -7.84 5.77 9.14
C VAL A 79 -7.15 4.75 10.03
N THR A 80 -7.57 3.49 9.93
CA THR A 80 -6.89 2.36 10.56
C THR A 80 -6.22 1.51 9.48
N ILE A 81 -4.94 1.24 9.66
CA ILE A 81 -4.14 0.33 8.85
C ILE A 81 -4.02 -1.01 9.57
N TYR A 82 -4.51 -2.07 8.92
CA TYR A 82 -4.34 -3.46 9.33
C TYR A 82 -3.16 -4.08 8.60
N ARG A 83 -2.05 -4.24 9.31
CA ARG A 83 -0.81 -4.84 8.78
C ARG A 83 -0.79 -6.33 9.08
N HIS A 84 -0.89 -7.15 8.03
CA HIS A 84 -0.88 -8.60 8.10
C HIS A 84 0.51 -9.11 7.75
N THR A 85 1.20 -9.70 8.71
CA THR A 85 2.50 -10.36 8.51
C THR A 85 2.29 -11.86 8.38
N ILE A 86 2.59 -12.41 7.20
CA ILE A 86 2.43 -13.83 6.86
C ILE A 86 3.79 -14.37 6.39
N GLY A 87 4.49 -15.03 7.30
CA GLY A 87 5.87 -15.45 7.08
C GLY A 87 6.79 -14.24 6.86
N LYS A 88 7.24 -14.03 5.61
CA LYS A 88 8.10 -12.89 5.23
C LYS A 88 7.34 -11.79 4.49
N ASN A 89 6.06 -12.01 4.19
CA ASN A 89 5.25 -11.08 3.43
C ASN A 89 4.46 -10.20 4.38
N VAL A 90 4.34 -8.92 4.03
CA VAL A 90 3.48 -7.97 4.72
C VAL A 90 2.44 -7.48 3.72
N THR A 91 1.18 -7.55 4.11
CA THR A 91 0.05 -7.01 3.34
C THR A 91 -0.73 -6.08 4.24
N SER A 92 -0.88 -4.82 3.82
CA SER A 92 -1.58 -3.80 4.58
C SER A 92 -2.95 -3.55 3.95
N ILE A 93 -3.98 -3.55 4.77
CA ILE A 93 -5.32 -3.08 4.41
C ILE A 93 -5.54 -1.76 5.13
N ARG A 94 -5.92 -0.72 4.40
CA ARG A 94 -6.29 0.57 4.94
C ARG A 94 -7.81 0.68 4.92
N VAL A 95 -8.38 1.04 6.06
CA VAL A 95 -9.82 1.28 6.24
C VAL A 95 -9.99 2.74 6.64
N THR A 96 -10.81 3.47 5.91
CA THR A 96 -11.23 4.83 6.28
C THR A 96 -12.68 4.76 6.70
N ASP A 97 -13.00 5.33 7.87
CA ASP A 97 -14.39 5.44 8.32
C ASP A 97 -14.95 6.81 7.87
N ASP A 98 -16.18 6.82 7.37
CA ASP A 98 -16.94 8.01 6.93
C ASP A 98 -16.30 8.90 5.82
N PRO A 99 -16.44 8.53 4.53
CA PRO A 99 -17.14 7.35 4.02
C PRO A 99 -16.32 6.08 4.18
N LEU A 100 -17.00 4.95 4.39
CA LEU A 100 -16.34 3.65 4.40
C LEU A 100 -15.67 3.39 3.05
N THR A 101 -14.33 3.34 3.06
CA THR A 101 -13.50 2.91 1.94
C THR A 101 -12.46 1.92 2.43
N MET A 102 -12.06 0.99 1.56
CA MET A 102 -11.01 0.03 1.85
C MET A 102 -10.04 -0.07 0.69
N SER A 103 -8.75 -0.12 1.01
CA SER A 103 -7.69 -0.29 0.02
C SER A 103 -6.61 -1.24 0.52
N VAL A 104 -5.89 -1.84 -0.41
CA VAL A 104 -4.74 -2.71 -0.16
C VAL A 104 -3.47 -2.05 -0.69
N MET A 105 -2.37 -2.18 0.04
CA MET A 105 -1.08 -1.70 -0.44
C MET A 105 -0.60 -2.58 -1.61
N ALA A 106 -0.33 -1.96 -2.76
CA ALA A 106 0.13 -2.67 -3.95
C ALA A 106 1.53 -3.28 -3.72
N PRO A 107 1.75 -4.56 -4.11
CA PRO A 107 2.99 -5.27 -3.83
C PRO A 107 4.24 -4.55 -4.36
N GLY A 108 5.21 -4.30 -3.49
CA GLY A 108 6.48 -3.66 -3.85
C GLY A 108 6.37 -2.16 -4.18
N SER A 109 5.23 -1.54 -3.91
CA SER A 109 4.98 -0.11 -4.06
C SER A 109 4.61 0.54 -2.72
N GLN A 110 4.39 1.85 -2.71
CA GLN A 110 3.75 2.58 -1.61
C GLN A 110 2.34 3.07 -2.00
N ASP A 111 1.80 2.53 -3.09
CA ASP A 111 0.51 2.94 -3.63
C ASP A 111 -0.61 2.11 -3.00
N TRP A 112 -1.71 2.77 -2.68
CA TRP A 112 -2.93 2.15 -2.22
C TRP A 112 -3.84 1.90 -3.41
N VAL A 113 -4.41 0.70 -3.49
CA VAL A 113 -5.35 0.29 -4.53
C VAL A 113 -6.65 -0.09 -3.85
N ASP A 114 -7.76 0.50 -4.29
CA ASP A 114 -9.08 0.21 -3.74
C ASP A 114 -9.44 -1.27 -3.96
N ILE A 115 -10.11 -1.87 -2.99
CA ILE A 115 -10.64 -3.24 -3.10
C ILE A 115 -12.09 -3.20 -3.54
N SER A 116 -12.54 -4.21 -4.30
CA SER A 116 -13.91 -4.28 -4.79
C SER A 116 -14.91 -4.83 -3.76
N SER A 117 -14.43 -5.60 -2.78
CA SER A 117 -15.30 -6.25 -1.80
C SER A 117 -14.62 -6.49 -0.45
N ALA A 118 -15.42 -6.54 0.60
CA ALA A 118 -15.03 -7.03 1.92
C ALA A 118 -16.19 -7.81 2.56
N GLY A 119 -15.89 -8.97 3.13
CA GLY A 119 -16.87 -9.84 3.77
C GLY A 119 -16.46 -10.21 5.19
N ALA A 120 -17.42 -10.22 6.11
CA ALA A 120 -17.25 -10.64 7.49
C ALA A 120 -18.16 -11.83 7.79
N ARG A 121 -17.56 -12.94 8.23
CA ARG A 121 -18.26 -14.11 8.77
C ARG A 121 -18.08 -14.18 10.28
N PHE A 122 -19.19 -13.95 10.98
CA PHE A 122 -19.28 -13.81 12.42
C PHE A 122 -19.11 -15.13 13.18
N SER A 123 -19.57 -16.27 12.65
CA SER A 123 -19.39 -17.60 13.27
C SER A 123 -17.93 -18.06 13.33
N THR A 124 -17.13 -17.69 12.34
CA THR A 124 -15.72 -18.07 12.24
C THR A 124 -14.76 -16.93 12.58
N ASN A 125 -15.30 -15.79 13.03
CA ASN A 125 -14.57 -14.54 13.22
C ASN A 125 -13.66 -14.18 12.02
N THR A 126 -14.12 -14.43 10.79
CA THR A 126 -13.28 -14.27 9.59
C THR A 126 -13.66 -13.02 8.83
N ILE A 127 -12.66 -12.24 8.43
CA ILE A 127 -12.81 -11.13 7.49
C ILE A 127 -12.08 -11.53 6.22
N CYS A 128 -12.70 -11.33 5.06
CA CYS A 128 -12.10 -11.55 3.76
C CYS A 128 -12.15 -10.27 2.93
N PHE A 129 -11.06 -9.96 2.25
CA PHE A 129 -10.91 -8.81 1.37
C PHE A 129 -10.77 -9.29 -0.07
N ASN A 130 -11.34 -8.53 -1.00
CA ASN A 130 -11.23 -8.73 -2.45
C ASN A 130 -11.50 -10.18 -2.86
N ASP A 131 -12.73 -10.63 -2.61
CA ASP A 131 -13.21 -11.97 -2.99
C ASP A 131 -12.35 -13.13 -2.47
N ARG A 132 -11.84 -13.00 -1.23
CA ARG A 132 -11.01 -13.98 -0.51
C ARG A 132 -9.55 -14.05 -0.96
N ASP A 133 -9.05 -13.01 -1.63
CA ASP A 133 -7.62 -12.83 -1.87
C ASP A 133 -6.81 -12.82 -0.56
N LEU A 134 -7.37 -12.21 0.48
CA LEU A 134 -6.87 -12.27 1.84
C LEU A 134 -8.02 -12.48 2.81
N CYS A 135 -7.96 -13.54 3.60
CA CYS A 135 -8.85 -13.75 4.74
C CYS A 135 -8.06 -13.82 6.04
N VAL A 136 -8.63 -13.31 7.12
CA VAL A 136 -8.02 -13.26 8.45
C VAL A 136 -9.04 -13.63 9.52
N VAL A 137 -8.65 -14.44 10.48
CA VAL A 137 -9.45 -14.67 11.69
C VAL A 137 -9.17 -13.52 12.67
N ASN A 138 -10.13 -12.63 12.87
CA ASN A 138 -9.97 -11.44 13.72
C ASN A 138 -11.17 -11.26 14.66
N PRO A 139 -11.16 -11.92 15.83
CA PRO A 139 -12.22 -11.77 16.82
C PRO A 139 -12.24 -10.37 17.44
N ASN A 140 -11.10 -9.69 17.59
CA ASN A 140 -11.04 -8.36 18.21
C ASN A 140 -11.86 -7.35 17.41
N TYR A 141 -11.62 -7.28 16.10
CA TYR A 141 -12.39 -6.41 15.22
C TYR A 141 -13.87 -6.80 15.14
N LEU A 142 -14.19 -8.08 14.97
CA LEU A 142 -15.60 -8.46 14.81
C LEU A 142 -16.42 -8.36 16.10
N ASN A 143 -15.76 -8.44 17.26
CA ASN A 143 -16.41 -8.12 18.53
C ASN A 143 -16.69 -6.61 18.64
N SER A 144 -15.75 -5.73 18.28
CA SER A 144 -16.01 -4.29 18.30
C SER A 144 -17.13 -3.90 17.34
N VAL A 145 -17.17 -4.48 16.14
CA VAL A 145 -18.27 -4.26 15.18
C VAL A 145 -19.63 -4.67 15.77
N ARG A 146 -19.71 -5.78 16.48
CA ARG A 146 -20.96 -6.22 17.15
C ARG A 146 -21.36 -5.29 18.29
N GLU A 147 -20.40 -4.79 19.06
CA GLU A 147 -20.62 -3.86 20.17
C GLU A 147 -21.12 -2.49 19.66
N GLU A 148 -20.51 -1.99 18.59
CA GLU A 148 -20.88 -0.71 17.98
C GLU A 148 -22.21 -0.78 17.20
N ARG A 149 -22.46 -1.91 16.53
CA ARG A 149 -23.60 -2.08 15.62
C ARG A 149 -24.45 -3.30 15.99
N PRO A 150 -25.00 -3.37 17.21
CA PRO A 150 -25.70 -4.56 17.69
C PRO A 150 -26.96 -4.88 16.89
N GLN A 151 -27.68 -3.85 16.42
CA GLN A 151 -28.93 -4.04 15.67
C GLN A 151 -28.70 -4.57 14.25
N SER A 152 -27.66 -4.11 13.56
CA SER A 152 -27.37 -4.55 12.19
C SER A 152 -26.65 -5.90 12.13
N THR A 153 -26.05 -6.33 13.24
CA THR A 153 -25.34 -7.63 13.34
C THR A 153 -26.13 -8.70 14.09
N ALA A 154 -27.24 -8.35 14.75
CA ALA A 154 -28.06 -9.31 15.51
C ALA A 154 -28.59 -10.44 14.62
N GLY A 155 -28.23 -11.69 14.98
CA GLY A 155 -28.67 -12.90 14.28
C GLY A 155 -28.05 -13.09 12.89
N ARG A 156 -27.08 -12.24 12.50
CA ARG A 156 -26.38 -12.31 11.21
C ARG A 156 -25.12 -13.15 11.34
N ASP A 157 -24.86 -13.99 10.35
CA ASP A 157 -23.59 -14.70 10.22
C ASP A 157 -22.69 -14.03 9.19
N LEU A 158 -23.23 -13.58 8.06
CA LEU A 158 -22.45 -13.05 6.96
C LEU A 158 -22.90 -11.63 6.60
N VAL A 159 -21.92 -10.74 6.46
CA VAL A 159 -22.10 -9.42 5.87
C VAL A 159 -21.08 -9.27 4.75
N VAL A 160 -21.49 -8.79 3.59
CA VAL A 160 -20.57 -8.41 2.51
C VAL A 160 -20.87 -6.99 2.08
N VAL A 161 -19.80 -6.22 1.87
CA VAL A 161 -19.80 -4.88 1.33
C VAL A 161 -19.10 -4.94 -0.02
N LEU A 162 -19.76 -4.40 -1.04
CA LEU A 162 -19.19 -4.17 -2.36
C LEU A 162 -18.90 -2.68 -2.53
N PHE A 163 -17.77 -2.39 -3.16
CA PHE A 163 -17.34 -1.04 -3.49
C PHE A 163 -17.48 -0.80 -5.00
N ASP A 164 -17.79 0.43 -5.40
CA ASP A 164 -17.72 0.87 -6.80
C ASP A 164 -16.29 1.26 -7.22
N ASP A 165 -16.12 1.68 -8.47
CA ASP A 165 -14.83 2.07 -9.03
C ASP A 165 -14.21 3.33 -8.34
N ASP A 166 -15.00 4.08 -7.58
CA ASP A 166 -14.57 5.23 -6.78
C ASP A 166 -14.28 4.84 -5.30
N GLY A 167 -14.30 3.54 -5.00
CA GLY A 167 -14.05 2.98 -3.67
C GLY A 167 -15.19 3.21 -2.67
N ARG A 168 -16.37 3.64 -3.13
CA ARG A 168 -17.54 3.91 -2.28
C ARG A 168 -18.41 2.67 -2.15
N VAL A 169 -19.10 2.54 -1.02
CA VAL A 169 -20.07 1.46 -0.81
C VAL A 169 -21.17 1.51 -1.88
N ASN A 170 -21.20 0.47 -2.71
CA ASN A 170 -22.22 0.24 -3.73
C ASN A 170 -23.36 -0.63 -3.18
N LEU A 171 -23.03 -1.72 -2.49
CA LEU A 171 -24.00 -2.67 -1.96
C LEU A 171 -23.54 -3.24 -0.61
N THR A 172 -24.48 -3.41 0.32
CA THR A 172 -24.30 -4.25 1.50
C THR A 172 -25.35 -5.36 1.49
N CYS A 173 -24.92 -6.61 1.55
CA CYS A 173 -25.81 -7.78 1.67
C CYS A 173 -25.59 -8.52 3.01
N TYR A 174 -26.57 -9.34 3.36
CA TYR A 174 -26.59 -10.11 4.61
C TYR A 174 -27.03 -11.55 4.34
N ASP A 175 -26.31 -12.51 4.94
CA ASP A 175 -26.63 -13.94 4.96
C ASP A 175 -26.99 -14.50 3.57
N ASP A 176 -28.17 -15.10 3.43
CA ASP A 176 -28.69 -15.66 2.17
C ASP A 176 -28.76 -14.62 1.04
N GLY A 177 -28.85 -13.33 1.37
CA GLY A 177 -28.79 -12.24 0.40
C GLY A 177 -27.42 -12.07 -0.28
N CYS A 178 -26.40 -12.82 0.15
CA CYS A 178 -25.05 -12.76 -0.39
C CYS A 178 -24.69 -13.91 -1.35
N GLU A 179 -25.63 -14.80 -1.70
CA GLU A 179 -25.36 -15.97 -2.55
C GLU A 179 -24.74 -15.63 -3.92
N GLY A 180 -25.09 -14.48 -4.53
CA GLY A 180 -24.53 -14.02 -5.82
C GLY A 180 -23.39 -13.01 -5.71
N VAL A 181 -22.85 -12.79 -4.52
CA VAL A 181 -21.83 -11.76 -4.24
C VAL A 181 -20.43 -12.36 -4.07
N LEU A 182 -20.36 -13.64 -3.71
CA LEU A 182 -19.11 -14.36 -3.40
C LEU A 182 -18.70 -15.37 -4.49
N GLU A 183 -19.29 -15.27 -5.69
CA GLU A 183 -19.04 -16.16 -6.84
C GLU A 183 -17.70 -15.90 -7.54
#